data_AF-A0A060C0Q0-F1
#
_entry.id   AF-A0A060C0Q0-F1
#
_cell.length_a   1.000
_cell.length_b   1.000
_cell.length_c   1.000
_cell.angle_alpha   90.00
_cell.angle_beta   90.00
_cell.angle_gamma   90.00
#
_symmetry.space_group_name_H-M   'P 1'
#
loop_
_entity.id
_entity.type
_entity.pdbx_description
1 polymer ?
#
loop_
_entity_poly.entity_id
_entity_poly.type
_entity_poly.pdbx_seq_one_letter_code
_entity_poly.pdbx_strand_id
1 'polypeptide(L)'
;PDGARRIVANSRMVRDEIVAGYDYPAERIDIVPNGFDAPIVPPGLRELRRGELGIATDAFVALFAGSGWERKGLRFAVEAARQLPGVLLLAAGKGAPLSLRAPANVRFLGPRADLQPDFAAADVFILPTVYDPFSN
;
A
#
# COMPACT_ATOMS: atom_id res chain seq x y z
N PRO A 1 -21.85 27.28 -9.13
CA PRO A 1 -21.68 25.82 -9.29
C PRO A 1 -22.05 25.39 -10.72
N ASP A 2 -21.14 25.70 -11.68
CA ASP A 2 -21.38 25.53 -13.12
C ASP A 2 -20.40 24.53 -13.77
N GLY A 3 -19.74 23.69 -12.96
CA GLY A 3 -18.79 22.68 -13.43
C GLY A 3 -19.48 21.38 -13.85
N ALA A 4 -19.50 20.39 -12.95
CA ALA A 4 -20.09 19.08 -13.21
C ALA A 4 -21.54 18.98 -12.72
N ARG A 5 -22.39 18.23 -13.46
CA ARG A 5 -23.78 17.92 -13.06
C ARG A 5 -23.86 16.83 -11.98
N ARG A 6 -22.93 15.88 -12.02
CA ARG A 6 -22.75 14.76 -11.09
C ARG A 6 -21.24 14.55 -10.90
N ILE A 7 -20.84 14.09 -9.72
CA ILE A 7 -19.48 13.64 -9.42
C ILE A 7 -19.56 12.19 -8.95
N VAL A 8 -18.61 11.35 -9.37
CA VAL A 8 -18.45 9.99 -8.84
C VAL A 8 -17.20 9.98 -7.97
N ALA A 9 -17.35 9.69 -6.68
CA ALA A 9 -16.25 9.53 -5.74
C ALA A 9 -16.02 8.04 -5.46
N ASN A 10 -14.76 7.64 -5.27
CA ASN A 10 -14.40 6.26 -4.94
C ASN A 10 -14.51 5.94 -3.45
N SER A 11 -14.75 6.93 -2.59
CA SER A 11 -14.90 6.75 -1.15
C SER A 11 -15.73 7.85 -0.51
N ARG A 12 -16.20 7.60 0.72
CA ARG A 12 -16.88 8.61 1.55
C ARG A 12 -15.96 9.77 1.91
N MET A 13 -14.69 9.48 2.21
CA MET A 13 -13.67 10.49 2.50
C MET A 13 -13.59 11.52 1.36
N VAL A 14 -13.43 11.06 0.12
CA VAL A 14 -13.33 11.95 -1.04
C VAL A 14 -14.62 12.74 -1.27
N ARG A 15 -15.80 12.12 -1.10
CA ARG A 15 -17.07 12.85 -1.15
C ARG A 15 -17.09 14.00 -0.15
N ASP A 16 -16.73 13.72 1.10
CA ASP A 16 -16.83 14.69 2.19
C ASP A 16 -15.79 15.82 2.01
N GLU A 17 -14.61 15.52 1.48
CA GLU A 17 -13.60 16.51 1.08
C GLU A 17 -14.10 17.44 -0.05
N ILE A 18 -14.82 16.89 -1.02
CA ILE A 18 -15.40 17.68 -2.12
C ILE A 18 -16.50 18.62 -1.60
N VAL A 19 -17.38 18.13 -0.72
CA VAL A 19 -18.43 18.95 -0.10
C VAL A 19 -17.81 20.09 0.71
N ALA A 20 -16.83 19.76 1.56
CA ALA A 20 -16.22 20.75 2.45
C ALA A 20 -15.33 21.76 1.71
N GLY A 21 -14.57 21.31 0.70
CA GLY A 21 -13.58 22.14 0.00
C GLY A 21 -14.14 22.99 -1.13
N TYR A 22 -15.26 22.58 -1.73
CA TYR A 22 -15.80 23.21 -2.94
C TYR A 22 -17.26 23.64 -2.83
N ASP A 23 -17.90 23.47 -1.66
CA ASP A 23 -19.33 23.74 -1.44
C ASP A 23 -20.22 23.05 -2.50
N TYR A 24 -19.84 21.83 -2.88
CA TYR A 24 -20.56 21.07 -3.91
C TYR A 24 -21.74 20.31 -3.30
N PRO A 25 -22.94 20.31 -3.92
CA PRO A 25 -24.11 19.65 -3.35
C PRO A 25 -23.89 18.14 -3.18
N ALA A 26 -24.01 17.66 -1.94
CA ALA A 26 -23.68 16.29 -1.58
C ALA A 26 -24.58 15.24 -2.26
N GLU A 27 -25.82 15.62 -2.59
CA GLU A 27 -26.80 14.81 -3.33
C GLU A 27 -26.46 14.65 -4.82
N ARG A 28 -25.46 15.39 -5.32
CA ARG A 28 -24.93 15.26 -6.68
C ARG A 28 -23.64 14.43 -6.73
N ILE A 29 -23.24 13.82 -5.61
CA ILE A 29 -22.06 12.95 -5.52
C ILE A 29 -22.50 11.51 -5.29
N ASP A 30 -22.23 10.65 -6.27
CA ASP A 30 -22.43 9.20 -6.17
C ASP A 30 -21.13 8.55 -5.67
N ILE A 31 -21.22 7.55 -4.79
CA ILE A 31 -20.05 6.80 -4.32
C ILE A 31 -20.00 5.44 -5.02
N VAL A 32 -18.92 5.19 -5.75
CA VAL A 32 -18.63 3.91 -6.40
C VAL A 32 -17.25 3.43 -5.95
N PRO A 33 -17.16 2.54 -4.95
CA PRO A 33 -15.87 2.01 -4.49
C PRO A 33 -15.10 1.31 -5.61
N ASN A 34 -13.78 1.36 -5.52
CA ASN A 34 -12.93 0.59 -6.42
C ASN A 34 -13.19 -0.92 -6.22
N GLY A 35 -13.39 -1.63 -7.33
CA GLY A 35 -13.44 -3.09 -7.34
C GLY A 35 -12.04 -3.68 -7.26
N PHE A 36 -11.94 -4.94 -6.84
CA PHE A 36 -10.72 -5.73 -6.96
C PHE A 36 -11.07 -7.11 -7.49
N ASP A 37 -10.25 -7.63 -8.40
CA ASP A 37 -10.33 -9.01 -8.81
C ASP A 37 -9.54 -9.86 -7.81
N ALA A 38 -10.21 -10.80 -7.15
CA ALA A 38 -9.56 -11.68 -6.19
C ALA A 38 -8.55 -12.57 -6.93
N PRO A 39 -7.24 -12.46 -6.62
CA PRO A 39 -6.24 -13.26 -7.31
C PRO A 39 -6.32 -14.72 -6.87
N ILE A 40 -6.11 -15.65 -7.80
CA ILE A 40 -5.97 -17.08 -7.49
C ILE A 40 -4.54 -17.30 -7.01
N VAL A 41 -4.35 -17.53 -5.71
CA VAL A 41 -3.05 -17.84 -5.11
C VAL A 41 -2.74 -19.33 -5.28
N PRO A 42 -1.74 -19.71 -6.10
CA PRO A 42 -1.36 -21.11 -6.26
C PRO A 42 -0.78 -21.67 -4.95
N PRO A 43 -1.06 -22.94 -4.61
CA PRO A 43 -0.35 -23.63 -3.53
C PRO A 43 1.16 -23.58 -3.75
N GLY A 44 1.93 -23.34 -2.68
CA GLY A 44 3.40 -23.28 -2.77
C GLY A 44 3.99 -21.93 -3.23
N LEU A 45 3.16 -20.98 -3.68
CA LEU A 45 3.65 -19.67 -4.15
C LEU A 45 4.42 -18.92 -3.07
N ARG A 46 4.01 -19.06 -1.81
CA ARG A 46 4.67 -18.47 -0.66
C ARG A 46 6.10 -19.00 -0.51
N GLU A 47 6.27 -20.31 -0.47
CA GLU A 47 7.55 -20.98 -0.28
C GLU A 47 8.49 -20.69 -1.45
N LEU A 48 7.97 -20.75 -2.67
CA LEU A 48 8.69 -20.38 -3.90
C LEU A 48 9.22 -18.94 -3.79
N ARG A 49 8.34 -17.99 -3.49
CA ARG A 49 8.72 -16.57 -3.43
C ARG A 49 9.68 -16.27 -2.28
N ARG A 50 9.50 -16.90 -1.12
CA ARG A 50 10.46 -16.79 0.01
C ARG A 50 11.83 -17.33 -0.39
N GLY A 51 11.90 -18.43 -1.13
CA GLY A 51 13.13 -18.97 -1.70
C GLY A 51 13.83 -18.01 -2.66
N GLU A 52 13.10 -17.44 -3.62
CA GLU A 52 13.63 -16.44 -4.57
C GLU A 52 14.21 -15.20 -3.87
N LEU A 53 13.57 -14.79 -2.77
CA LEU A 53 13.99 -13.62 -1.99
C LEU A 53 15.03 -13.96 -0.90
N GLY A 54 15.43 -15.23 -0.75
CA GLY A 54 16.33 -15.66 0.32
C GLY A 54 15.79 -15.32 1.71
N ILE A 55 14.52 -15.61 1.95
CA ILE A 55 13.82 -15.40 3.22
C ILE A 55 13.77 -16.75 3.96
N ALA A 56 14.17 -16.75 5.22
CA ALA A 56 14.10 -17.95 6.06
C ALA A 56 12.64 -18.38 6.27
N THR A 57 12.41 -19.69 6.41
CA THR A 57 11.06 -20.25 6.51
C THR A 57 10.31 -19.77 7.75
N ASP A 58 11.02 -19.51 8.84
CA ASP A 58 10.53 -19.04 10.15
C ASP A 58 10.51 -17.51 10.29
N ALA A 59 10.99 -16.76 9.29
CA ALA A 59 10.99 -15.30 9.32
C ALA A 59 9.56 -14.74 9.28
N PHE A 60 9.30 -13.72 10.12
CA PHE A 60 8.09 -12.92 10.06
C PHE A 60 8.26 -11.76 9.09
N VAL A 61 7.40 -11.68 8.08
CA VAL A 61 7.53 -10.77 6.93
C VAL A 61 6.37 -9.79 6.89
N ALA A 62 6.69 -8.49 6.98
CA ALA A 62 5.75 -7.42 6.68
C ALA A 62 5.96 -6.92 5.26
N LEU A 63 4.88 -6.74 4.50
CA LEU A 63 4.90 -6.14 3.16
C LEU A 63 4.33 -4.72 3.20
N PHE A 64 5.13 -3.78 2.75
CA PHE A 64 4.67 -2.48 2.27
C PHE A 64 4.61 -2.52 0.74
N ALA A 65 3.47 -2.19 0.15
CA ALA A 65 3.29 -2.10 -1.30
C ALA A 65 2.66 -0.76 -1.70
N GLY A 66 3.33 -0.03 -2.58
CA GLY A 66 2.78 1.20 -3.15
C GLY A 66 3.83 2.19 -3.65
N SER A 67 3.45 2.98 -4.65
CA SER A 67 4.25 4.10 -5.13
C SER A 67 3.88 5.42 -4.43
N GLY A 68 4.82 6.36 -4.40
CA GLY A 68 4.67 7.61 -3.65
C GLY A 68 4.93 7.41 -2.16
N TRP A 69 6.10 6.87 -1.82
CA TRP A 69 6.50 6.46 -0.46
C TRP A 69 6.28 7.51 0.64
N GLU A 70 6.43 8.79 0.32
CA GLU A 70 6.16 9.88 1.27
C GLU A 70 4.69 9.86 1.72
N ARG A 71 3.76 9.93 0.76
CA ARG A 71 2.31 9.90 1.02
C ARG A 71 1.84 8.55 1.55
N LYS A 72 2.39 7.45 1.02
CA LYS A 72 2.08 6.08 1.46
C LYS A 72 2.69 5.74 2.83
N GLY A 73 3.52 6.62 3.39
CA GLY A 73 3.99 6.53 4.76
C GLY A 73 5.11 5.52 5.00
N LEU A 74 5.94 5.22 4.00
CA LEU A 74 7.03 4.26 4.13
C LEU A 74 7.99 4.62 5.28
N ARG A 75 8.15 5.91 5.57
CA ARG A 75 8.95 6.38 6.73
C ARG A 75 8.50 5.76 8.05
N PHE A 76 7.20 5.55 8.25
CA PHE A 76 6.65 4.95 9.46
C PHE A 76 6.89 3.44 9.50
N ALA A 77 6.75 2.76 8.36
CA ALA A 77 7.08 1.34 8.26
C ALA A 77 8.56 1.07 8.56
N VAL A 78 9.46 1.89 8.01
CA VAL A 78 10.91 1.79 8.29
C VAL A 78 11.22 2.07 9.75
N GLU A 79 10.53 3.04 10.37
CA GLU A 79 10.71 3.32 11.79
C GLU A 79 10.21 2.19 12.69
N ALA A 80 9.06 1.59 12.36
CA ALA A 80 8.59 0.39 13.05
C ALA A 80 9.56 -0.78 12.90
N ALA A 81 10.13 -0.98 11.70
CA ALA A 81 11.13 -2.03 11.46
C ALA A 81 12.41 -1.84 12.30
N ARG A 82 12.83 -0.60 12.59
CA ARG A 82 13.96 -0.35 13.50
C ARG A 82 13.70 -0.86 14.91
N GLN A 83 12.47 -0.76 15.37
CA GLN A 83 12.05 -1.18 16.72
C GLN A 83 11.75 -2.68 16.80
N LEU A 84 11.64 -3.36 15.65
CA LEU A 84 11.26 -4.76 15.51
C LEU A 84 12.30 -5.52 14.67
N PRO A 85 13.52 -5.74 15.16
CA PRO A 85 14.60 -6.38 14.38
C PRO A 85 14.29 -7.83 13.95
N GLY A 86 13.35 -8.50 14.61
CA GLY A 86 12.86 -9.84 14.23
C GLY A 86 11.86 -9.86 13.08
N VAL A 87 11.42 -8.69 12.59
CA VAL A 87 10.49 -8.57 11.47
C VAL A 87 11.25 -8.12 10.23
N LEU A 88 11.13 -8.88 9.14
CA LEU A 88 11.63 -8.48 7.82
C LEU A 88 10.58 -7.60 7.13
N LEU A 89 10.92 -6.35 6.85
CA LEU A 89 10.09 -5.46 6.03
C LEU A 89 10.51 -5.56 4.56
N LEU A 90 9.57 -5.96 3.70
CA LEU A 90 9.69 -5.84 2.25
C LEU A 90 8.99 -4.56 1.80
N ALA A 91 9.70 -3.70 1.07
CA ALA A 91 9.14 -2.47 0.51
C ALA A 91 9.11 -2.54 -1.03
N ALA A 92 7.92 -2.75 -1.58
CA ALA A 92 7.66 -2.80 -3.02
C ALA A 92 7.01 -1.50 -3.50
N GLY A 93 7.51 -0.95 -4.61
CA GLY A 93 7.00 0.27 -5.24
C GLY A 93 8.09 1.29 -5.55
N LYS A 94 7.67 2.45 -6.06
CA LYS A 94 8.54 3.56 -6.45
C LYS A 94 8.33 4.77 -5.54
N GLY A 95 9.41 5.40 -5.08
CA GLY A 95 9.33 6.65 -4.33
C GLY A 95 10.64 7.41 -4.38
N ALA A 96 10.60 8.67 -3.94
CA ALA A 96 11.82 9.43 -3.70
C ALA A 96 12.67 8.69 -2.65
N PRO A 97 14.01 8.74 -2.77
CA PRO A 97 14.89 8.14 -1.78
C PRO A 97 14.51 8.62 -0.38
N LEU A 98 14.29 7.69 0.54
CA LEU A 98 14.19 8.06 1.94
C LEU A 98 15.53 8.67 2.34
N SER A 99 15.51 9.88 2.90
CA SER A 99 16.69 10.49 3.55
C SER A 99 17.17 9.69 4.77
N LEU A 100 16.42 8.67 5.17
CA LEU A 100 16.67 7.81 6.31
C LEU A 100 17.43 6.55 5.90
N ARG A 101 18.55 6.26 6.58
CA ARG A 101 19.29 5.00 6.42
C ARG A 101 18.43 3.83 6.92
N ALA A 102 17.97 2.97 6.02
CA ALA A 102 17.17 1.81 6.39
C ALA A 102 17.96 0.82 7.26
N PRO A 103 17.34 0.20 8.28
CA PRO A 103 17.98 -0.85 9.07
C PRO A 103 18.14 -2.14 8.23
N ALA A 104 18.95 -3.08 8.72
CA ALA A 104 19.31 -4.30 7.98
C ALA A 104 18.13 -5.23 7.67
N ASN A 105 17.05 -5.14 8.44
CA ASN A 105 15.81 -5.91 8.26
C ASN A 105 14.81 -5.23 7.32
N VAL A 106 15.24 -4.26 6.50
CA VAL A 106 14.42 -3.64 5.45
C VAL A 106 15.01 -3.96 4.09
N ARG A 107 14.22 -4.58 3.21
CA ARG A 107 14.58 -4.90 1.83
C ARG A 107 13.69 -4.12 0.86
N PHE A 108 14.31 -3.29 0.03
CA PHE A 108 13.61 -2.60 -1.04
C PHE A 108 13.55 -3.49 -2.28
N LEU A 109 12.34 -3.86 -2.70
CA LEU A 109 12.10 -4.68 -3.89
C LEU A 109 12.00 -3.85 -5.17
N GLY A 110 11.89 -2.52 -5.04
CA GLY A 110 11.66 -1.61 -6.15
C GLY A 110 10.25 -1.75 -6.74
N PRO A 111 9.98 -1.14 -7.91
CA PRO A 111 8.69 -1.26 -8.58
C PRO A 111 8.43 -2.71 -9.02
N ARG A 112 7.19 -3.18 -8.86
CA ARG A 112 6.76 -4.53 -9.21
C ARG A 112 5.60 -4.44 -10.19
N ALA A 113 5.66 -5.20 -11.27
CA ALA A 113 4.53 -5.34 -12.21
C ALA A 113 3.44 -6.25 -11.64
N ASP A 114 3.86 -7.26 -10.88
CA ASP A 114 2.98 -8.19 -10.17
C ASP A 114 3.44 -8.26 -8.70
N LEU A 115 2.51 -7.95 -7.80
CA LEU A 115 2.70 -7.99 -6.36
C LEU A 115 2.18 -9.29 -5.74
N GLN A 116 1.43 -10.11 -6.47
CA GLN A 116 0.81 -11.32 -5.93
C GLN A 116 1.81 -12.27 -5.27
N PRO A 117 3.01 -12.55 -5.85
CA PRO A 117 4.01 -13.35 -5.16
C PRO A 117 4.49 -12.70 -3.86
N ASP A 118 4.69 -11.38 -3.86
CA ASP A 118 5.18 -10.64 -2.70
C ASP A 118 4.13 -10.63 -1.57
N PHE A 119 2.84 -10.53 -1.90
CA PHE A 119 1.74 -10.74 -0.95
C PHE A 119 1.74 -12.15 -0.38
N ALA A 120 1.94 -13.18 -1.20
CA ALA A 120 1.98 -14.58 -0.74
C ALA A 120 3.17 -14.85 0.21
N ALA A 121 4.30 -14.19 -0.01
CA ALA A 121 5.49 -14.31 0.86
C ALA A 121 5.33 -13.64 2.23
N ALA A 122 4.41 -12.66 2.35
CA ALA A 122 4.21 -11.86 3.54
C ALA A 122 3.33 -12.56 4.60
N ASP A 123 3.55 -12.22 5.86
CA ASP A 123 2.67 -12.58 6.98
C ASP A 123 1.63 -11.49 7.23
N VAL A 124 2.00 -10.23 6.95
CA VAL A 124 1.13 -9.07 7.11
C VAL A 124 1.37 -8.06 6.02
N PHE A 125 0.29 -7.45 5.52
CA PHE A 125 0.37 -6.25 4.69
C PHE A 125 0.20 -5.01 5.58
N ILE A 126 1.04 -4.01 5.39
CA ILE A 126 0.99 -2.74 6.12
C ILE A 126 0.74 -1.57 5.16
N LEU A 127 -0.21 -0.71 5.53
CA LEU A 127 -0.56 0.51 4.80
C LEU A 127 -0.60 1.72 5.76
N PRO A 128 0.57 2.21 6.24
CA PRO A 128 0.65 3.35 7.16
C PRO A 128 0.49 4.70 6.44
N THR A 129 -0.46 4.77 5.51
CA THR A 129 -0.62 5.90 4.59
C THR A 129 -1.03 7.17 5.32
N VAL A 130 -0.47 8.31 4.90
CA VAL A 130 -0.86 9.64 5.40
C VAL A 130 -2.17 10.07 4.76
N TYR A 131 -2.36 9.76 3.47
CA TYR A 131 -3.57 10.05 2.73
C TYR A 131 -3.78 9.00 1.63
N ASP A 132 -4.97 8.40 1.61
CA ASP A 132 -5.36 7.44 0.60
C ASP A 132 -6.83 7.62 0.24
N PRO A 133 -7.15 8.05 -1.00
CA PRO A 133 -8.53 8.25 -1.41
C PRO A 133 -9.32 6.93 -1.59
N PHE A 134 -8.73 5.77 -1.25
CA PHE A 134 -9.16 4.40 -1.60
C PHE A 134 -8.54 3.90 -2.91
N SER A 135 -7.23 4.05 -3.06
CA SER A 135 -6.44 3.52 -4.18
C SER A 135 -6.15 2.04 -4.00
N ASN A 136 -6.30 1.25 -5.08
CA ASN A 136 -5.83 -0.13 -5.15
C ASN A 136 -4.32 -0.20 -5.40
#